data_AF-A0A2D4HN76-F1
#
_entry.id   AF-A0A2D4HN76-F1
#
_cell.length_a   1.000
_cell.length_b   1.000
_cell.length_c   1.000
_cell.angle_alpha   90.00
_cell.angle_beta   90.00
_cell.angle_gamma   90.00
#
_symmetry.space_group_name_H-M   'P 1'
#
loop_
_entity.id
_entity.type
_entity.pdbx_description
1 polymer ?
#
loop_
_entity_poly.entity_id
_entity_poly.type
_entity_poly.pdbx_seq_one_letter_code
_entity_poly.pdbx_strand_id
1 'polypeptide(L)'
;MRMCTDLPEHDLERGKKVLRRSLVAQLDGTTPMCESIATQLLSYGRRIPLAELDARISEINTQMVQDVCSKYVYDKCPVVAGVGPVEQLLDYNYNRTWTYLNRF
;
A
#
# COMPACT_ATOMS: atom_id res chain seq x y z
N MET A 1 -6.16 -9.61 6.36
CA MET A 1 -5.33 -10.35 7.35
C MET A 1 -4.25 -11.23 6.76
N ARG A 2 -4.47 -11.94 5.65
CA ARG A 2 -3.44 -12.82 5.05
C ARG A 2 -2.09 -12.13 4.81
N MET A 3 -2.07 -10.87 4.39
CA MET A 3 -0.83 -10.10 4.21
C MET A 3 -0.05 -9.87 5.52
N CYS A 4 -0.72 -9.89 6.67
CA CYS A 4 -0.10 -9.71 7.98
C CYS A 4 0.47 -11.03 8.53
N THR A 5 -0.14 -12.17 8.21
CA THR A 5 0.20 -13.47 8.81
C THR A 5 1.03 -14.35 7.86
N ASP A 6 0.55 -14.57 6.64
CA ASP A 6 1.11 -15.53 5.69
C ASP A 6 1.14 -14.93 4.29
N LEU A 7 2.21 -14.17 4.01
CA LEU A 7 2.46 -13.58 2.71
C LEU A 7 3.39 -14.50 1.92
N PRO A 8 2.95 -15.11 0.80
CA PRO A 8 3.83 -15.92 -0.01
C PRO A 8 4.77 -15.03 -0.85
N GLU A 9 5.99 -15.51 -1.05
CA GLU A 9 7.06 -14.75 -1.72
C GLU A 9 6.74 -14.42 -3.19
N HIS A 10 6.02 -15.31 -3.90
CA HIS A 10 5.62 -15.04 -5.29
C HIS A 10 4.65 -13.84 -5.41
N ASP A 11 3.79 -13.62 -4.42
CA ASP A 11 2.88 -12.48 -4.40
C ASP A 11 3.65 -11.18 -4.11
N LEU A 12 4.69 -11.26 -3.26
CA LEU A 12 5.58 -10.13 -3.02
C LEU A 12 6.31 -9.70 -4.30
N GLU A 13 6.93 -10.65 -5.00
CA GLU A 13 7.64 -10.37 -6.26
C GLU A 13 6.72 -9.85 -7.35
N ARG A 14 5.48 -10.36 -7.41
CA ARG A 14 4.44 -9.80 -8.28
C ARG A 14 4.11 -8.37 -7.89
N GLY A 15 3.90 -8.09 -6.60
CA GLY A 15 3.61 -6.76 -6.07
C GLY A 15 4.71 -5.74 -6.43
N LYS A 16 5.98 -6.11 -6.22
CA LYS A 16 7.14 -5.28 -6.62
C LYS A 16 7.12 -4.93 -8.11
N LYS A 17 6.84 -5.91 -8.98
CA LYS A 17 6.76 -5.68 -10.44
C LYS A 17 5.60 -4.77 -10.83
N VAL A 18 4.43 -4.94 -10.21
CA VAL A 18 3.27 -4.06 -10.44
C VAL A 18 3.58 -2.62 -10.02
N LEU A 19 4.22 -2.43 -8.86
CA LEU A 19 4.61 -1.12 -8.37
C LEU A 19 5.62 -0.42 -9.31
N ARG A 20 6.69 -1.12 -9.71
CA ARG A 20 7.68 -0.60 -10.68
C ARG A 20 7.01 -0.15 -11.98
N ARG A 21 6.13 -0.98 -12.54
CA ARG A 21 5.39 -0.66 -13.76
C ARG A 21 4.50 0.56 -13.57
N SER A 22 3.78 0.65 -12.45
CA SER A 22 2.90 1.78 -12.16
C SER A 22 3.69 3.09 -12.04
N LEU A 23 4.83 3.07 -11.36
CA LEU A 23 5.69 4.25 -11.22
C LEU A 23 6.21 4.76 -12.57
N VAL A 24 6.66 3.87 -13.45
CA VAL A 24 7.13 4.28 -14.79
C VAL A 24 5.97 4.77 -15.65
N ALA A 25 4.82 4.10 -15.61
CA ALA A 25 3.65 4.49 -16.39
C ALA A 25 3.10 5.87 -16.00
N GLN A 26 3.20 6.26 -14.73
CA GLN A 26 2.79 7.59 -14.26
C GLN A 26 3.67 8.73 -14.80
N LEU A 27 4.87 8.44 -15.30
CA LEU A 27 5.80 9.46 -15.80
C LEU A 27 5.68 9.68 -17.32
N ASP A 28 4.68 9.07 -17.95
CA ASP A 28 4.43 9.25 -19.38
C ASP A 28 3.68 10.57 -19.65
N GLY A 29 4.33 11.49 -20.35
CA GLY A 29 3.80 12.82 -20.65
C GLY A 29 4.37 13.96 -19.78
N THR A 30 4.23 15.19 -20.27
CA THR A 30 4.82 16.39 -19.64
C THR A 30 4.04 16.86 -18.39
N THR A 31 2.71 16.77 -18.43
CA THR A 31 1.83 17.15 -17.31
C THR A 31 2.06 16.31 -16.06
N PRO A 32 2.00 14.96 -16.10
CA PRO A 32 2.19 14.16 -14.89
C PRO A 32 3.65 14.19 -14.41
N MET A 33 4.61 14.43 -15.30
CA MET A 33 6.00 14.70 -14.92
C MET A 33 6.14 15.99 -14.10
N CYS A 34 5.48 17.07 -14.51
CA CYS A 34 5.49 18.34 -13.77
C CYS A 34 4.86 18.18 -12.37
N GLU A 35 3.71 17.52 -12.30
CA GLU A 35 3.02 17.21 -11.04
C GLU A 35 3.88 16.35 -10.10
N SER A 36 4.52 15.32 -10.65
CA SER A 36 5.41 14.44 -9.88
C SER A 36 6.60 15.21 -9.29
N ILE A 37 7.22 16.10 -10.08
CA ILE A 37 8.32 16.96 -9.60
C ILE A 37 7.84 17.87 -8.47
N ALA A 38 6.71 18.57 -8.66
CA ALA A 38 6.17 19.48 -7.66
C ALA A 38 5.82 18.74 -6.36
N THR A 39 5.15 17.60 -6.46
CA THR A 39 4.73 16.80 -5.30
C THR A 39 5.93 16.28 -4.51
N GLN A 40 6.95 15.76 -5.21
CA GLN A 40 8.18 15.30 -4.55
C GLN A 40 8.97 16.44 -3.91
N LEU A 41 9.02 17.60 -4.57
CA LEU A 41 9.69 18.78 -4.03
C LEU A 41 9.01 19.26 -2.74
N LEU A 42 7.68 19.29 -2.69
CA LEU A 42 6.92 19.68 -1.51
C LEU A 42 6.98 18.64 -0.38
N SER A 43 6.91 17.35 -0.73
CA SER A 43 6.84 16.26 0.27
C SER A 43 8.21 15.88 0.83
N TYR A 44 9.24 15.87 -0.01
CA TYR A 44 10.58 15.36 0.33
C TYR A 44 11.67 16.43 0.25
N GLY A 45 11.37 17.65 -0.23
CA GLY A 45 12.37 18.70 -0.47
C GLY A 45 13.28 18.43 -1.68
N ARG A 46 13.10 17.31 -2.38
CA ARG A 46 13.94 16.90 -3.52
C ARG A 46 13.20 15.97 -4.46
N ARG A 47 13.69 15.89 -5.70
CA ARG A 47 13.27 14.85 -6.65
C ARG A 47 14.03 13.56 -6.36
N ILE A 48 13.31 12.45 -6.22
CA ILE A 48 13.91 11.14 -6.00
C ILE A 48 14.15 10.49 -7.37
N PRO A 49 15.38 10.10 -7.71
CA PRO A 49 15.66 9.44 -8.99
C PRO A 49 15.07 8.04 -9.02
N LEU A 50 14.68 7.58 -10.22
CA LEU A 50 14.07 6.26 -10.42
C LEU A 50 14.97 5.10 -9.96
N ALA A 51 16.29 5.25 -10.10
CA ALA A 51 17.24 4.23 -9.65
C ALA A 51 17.23 4.06 -8.12
N GLU A 52 17.06 5.15 -7.36
CA GLU A 52 16.94 5.09 -5.90
C GLU A 52 15.61 4.42 -5.50
N LEU A 53 14.52 4.74 -6.19
CA LEU A 53 13.22 4.09 -5.96
C LEU A 53 13.29 2.59 -6.26
N ASP A 54 13.94 2.18 -7.34
CA ASP A 54 14.07 0.77 -7.71
C ASP A 54 14.91 -0.02 -6.69
N ALA A 55 16.02 0.57 -6.21
CA ALA A 55 16.84 0.00 -5.14
C ALA A 55 15.99 -0.21 -3.86
N ARG A 56 15.25 0.81 -3.42
CA ARG A 56 14.37 0.70 -2.26
C ARG A 56 13.28 -0.36 -2.43
N ILE A 57 12.70 -0.51 -3.62
CA ILE A 57 11.69 -1.54 -3.91
C ILE A 57 12.31 -2.94 -3.86
N SER A 58 13.56 -3.08 -4.32
CA SER A 58 14.26 -4.36 -4.33
C SER A 58 14.56 -4.89 -2.92
N GLU A 59 14.87 -3.99 -1.98
CA GLU A 59 15.18 -4.29 -0.58
C GLU A 59 13.98 -4.79 0.25
N ILE A 60 12.75 -4.63 -0.27
CA ILE A 60 11.54 -5.02 0.47
C ILE A 60 11.49 -6.54 0.64
N ASN A 61 11.48 -7.01 1.89
CA ASN A 61 11.33 -8.42 2.24
C ASN A 61 9.91 -8.74 2.72
N THR A 62 9.55 -10.03 2.72
CA THR A 62 8.25 -10.52 3.21
C THR A 62 8.00 -10.11 4.66
N GLN A 63 9.01 -10.23 5.52
CA GLN A 63 8.96 -9.82 6.92
C GLN A 63 8.66 -8.33 7.07
N MET A 64 9.34 -7.47 6.31
CA MET A 64 9.08 -6.02 6.38
C MET A 64 7.63 -5.69 6.02
N VAL A 65 7.05 -6.38 5.03
CA VAL A 65 5.64 -6.19 4.68
C VAL A 65 4.73 -6.66 5.80
N GLN A 66 5.02 -7.81 6.40
CA GLN A 66 4.26 -8.33 7.55
C GLN A 66 4.33 -7.38 8.75
N ASP A 67 5.48 -6.81 9.05
CA ASP A 67 5.68 -5.84 10.14
C ASP A 67 4.89 -4.55 9.89
N VAL A 68 4.96 -4.02 8.68
CA VAL A 68 4.20 -2.82 8.27
C VAL A 68 2.70 -3.09 8.33
N CYS A 69 2.25 -4.23 7.81
CA CYS A 69 0.85 -4.63 7.89
C CYS A 69 0.40 -4.85 9.34
N SER A 70 1.25 -5.39 10.20
CA SER A 70 0.97 -5.56 11.62
C SER A 70 0.87 -4.22 12.34
N LYS A 71 1.70 -3.25 11.96
CA LYS A 71 1.68 -1.91 12.54
C LYS A 71 0.43 -1.10 12.14
N TYR A 72 0.03 -1.15 10.87
CA TYR A 72 -1.00 -0.25 10.34
C TYR A 72 -2.36 -0.89 10.08
N VAL A 73 -2.42 -2.21 9.91
CA VAL A 73 -3.65 -2.92 9.52
C VAL A 73 -4.14 -3.84 10.62
N TYR A 74 -3.24 -4.60 11.26
CA TYR A 74 -3.61 -5.58 12.27
C TYR A 74 -4.18 -4.90 13.53
N ASP A 75 -5.38 -5.32 13.92
CA ASP A 75 -6.11 -4.85 15.10
C ASP A 75 -6.28 -3.32 15.17
N LYS A 76 -6.36 -2.66 14.02
CA LYS A 76 -6.59 -1.21 13.93
C LYS A 76 -8.04 -0.91 13.63
N CYS A 77 -8.56 0.16 14.22
CA CYS A 77 -9.91 0.64 13.97
C CYS A 77 -9.98 1.23 12.54
N PRO A 78 -10.71 0.62 11.59
CA PRO A 78 -10.81 1.15 10.24
C PRO A 78 -11.75 2.37 10.23
N VAL A 79 -11.68 3.17 9.16
CA VAL A 79 -12.71 4.17 8.87
C VAL A 79 -13.55 3.64 7.71
N VAL A 80 -14.87 3.61 7.90
CA VAL A 80 -15.82 3.10 6.90
C VAL A 80 -16.71 4.25 6.46
N ALA A 81 -16.69 4.55 5.16
CA ALA A 81 -17.54 5.55 4.55
C ALA A 81 -18.34 4.90 3.42
N GLY A 82 -19.67 5.03 3.46
CA GLY A 82 -20.57 4.52 2.43
C GLY A 82 -21.59 5.59 2.05
N VAL A 83 -21.85 5.76 0.77
CA VAL A 83 -22.79 6.76 0.22
C VAL A 83 -23.72 6.05 -0.77
N GLY A 84 -25.02 6.30 -0.66
CA GLY A 84 -26.05 5.67 -1.49
C GLY A 84 -26.78 4.52 -0.79
N PRO A 85 -27.34 3.54 -1.52
CA PRO A 85 -28.03 2.40 -0.94
C PRO A 85 -27.03 1.42 -0.29
N VAL A 86 -26.73 1.64 0.99
CA VAL A 86 -25.73 0.89 1.78
C VAL A 86 -26.36 -0.19 2.67
N GLU A 87 -27.48 -0.78 2.25
CA GLU A 87 -28.26 -1.74 3.04
C GLU A 87 -27.48 -3.01 3.40
N GLN A 88 -26.49 -3.40 2.58
CA GLN A 88 -25.60 -4.55 2.83
C GLN A 88 -24.24 -4.15 3.42
N LEU A 89 -24.00 -2.86 3.68
CA LEU A 89 -22.77 -2.45 4.32
C LEU A 89 -22.80 -2.92 5.78
N LEU A 90 -21.80 -3.71 6.14
CA LEU A 90 -21.67 -4.25 7.48
C LEU A 90 -21.52 -3.13 8.51
N ASP A 91 -22.11 -3.34 9.69
CA ASP A 91 -21.90 -2.47 10.83
C ASP A 91 -20.40 -2.37 11.18
N TYR A 92 -20.04 -1.28 11.82
CA TYR A 92 -18.67 -1.00 12.24
C TYR A 92 -18.06 -2.14 13.06
N ASN A 93 -18.84 -2.75 13.95
CA ASN A 93 -18.36 -3.84 14.80
C ASN A 93 -17.90 -5.06 13.98
N TYR A 94 -18.64 -5.38 12.90
CA TYR A 94 -18.25 -6.45 11.98
C TYR A 94 -16.96 -6.09 11.24
N ASN A 95 -16.87 -4.86 10.71
CA ASN A 95 -15.68 -4.39 10.02
C ASN A 95 -14.44 -4.39 10.94
N ARG A 96 -14.61 -4.00 12.21
CA ARG A 96 -13.55 -4.06 13.22
C ARG A 96 -13.13 -5.49 13.52
N THR A 97 -14.06 -6.43 13.60
CA THR A 97 -13.76 -7.85 13.87
C THR A 97 -12.87 -8.45 12.78
N TRP A 98 -13.01 -8.01 11.53
CA TRP A 98 -12.22 -8.51 10.40
C TRP A 98 -10.76 -8.01 10.35
N THR A 99 -10.39 -7.05 11.22
CA THR A 99 -9.03 -6.50 11.29
C THR A 99 -8.06 -7.32 12.13
N TYR A 100 -8.54 -8.35 12.83
CA TYR A 100 -7.71 -9.31 13.55
C TYR A 100 -8.15 -10.73 13.23
N LEU A 101 -7.36 -11.71 13.66
CA LEU A 101 -7.63 -13.11 13.39
C LEU A 101 -7.39 -13.91 14.68
N ASN A 102 -8.45 -14.53 15.21
CA ASN A 102 -8.36 -15.44 16.34
C ASN A 102 -8.04 -16.85 15.83
N ARG A 103 -6.74 -17.14 15.63
CA ARG A 103 -6.25 -18.48 15.24
C ARG A 103 -5.37 -19.16 16.29
N PHE A 104 -5.42 -18.69 17.54
CA PHE A 104 -4.82 -19.33 18.72
C PHE A 104 -5.71 -19.13 19.93
#